data_AF-A0A7S2UC60-F1
#
_entry.id   AF-A0A7S2UC60-F1
#
_cell.length_a   1.000
_cell.length_b   1.000
_cell.length_c   1.000
_cell.angle_alpha   90.00
_cell.angle_beta   90.00
_cell.angle_gamma   90.00
#
_symmetry.space_group_name_H-M   'P 1'
#
loop_
_entity.id
_entity.type
_entity.pdbx_description
1 polymer ?
#
loop_
_entity_poly.entity_id
_entity_poly.type
_entity_poly.pdbx_seq_one_letter_code
_entity_poly.pdbx_strand_id
1 'polypeptide(L)'
;LVMEKLFVEFFHNVKAVLRETSTMGDSQKLNDASLTVQAAVMATKRKVDAALRDDFDTPTSLHALADLVRSTNLHLESGQLVSLVIRNAAVFITSMFRVFGLIPDGSTEIGFPMSANGAGAGGGGDGEEALTPVLNALMDFRASVR
;
A
#
# COMPACT_ATOMS: atom_id res chain seq x y z
N LEU A 1 -12.24 9.42 -3.45
CA LEU A 1 -12.27 9.06 -4.90
C LEU A 1 -10.89 8.90 -5.54
N VAL A 2 -10.10 9.96 -5.83
CA VAL A 2 -8.78 9.78 -6.53
C VAL A 2 -7.77 8.97 -5.72
N MET A 3 -7.69 9.22 -4.41
CA MET A 3 -6.68 8.60 -3.54
C MET A 3 -6.96 7.13 -3.24
N GLU A 4 -8.23 6.76 -3.20
CA GLU A 4 -8.66 5.39 -2.97
C GLU A 4 -8.30 4.50 -4.16
N LYS A 5 -8.69 4.92 -5.38
CA LYS A 5 -8.34 4.26 -6.63
C LYS A 5 -6.82 4.07 -6.75
N LEU A 6 -6.04 5.06 -6.33
CA LEU A 6 -4.58 4.99 -6.30
C LEU A 6 -4.06 3.82 -5.45
N PHE A 7 -4.60 3.61 -4.23
CA PHE A 7 -4.16 2.51 -3.36
C PHE A 7 -4.60 1.14 -3.89
N VAL A 8 -5.81 1.05 -4.43
CA VAL A 8 -6.37 -0.17 -5.05
C VAL A 8 -5.49 -0.61 -6.24
N GLU A 9 -5.26 0.30 -7.19
CA GLU A 9 -4.41 0.02 -8.36
C GLU A 9 -2.98 -0.34 -7.95
N PHE A 10 -2.44 0.34 -6.95
CA PHE A 10 -1.12 0.02 -6.40
C PHE A 10 -1.04 -1.41 -5.86
N PHE A 11 -1.99 -1.84 -5.02
CA PHE A 11 -1.95 -3.20 -4.48
C PHE A 11 -2.14 -4.26 -5.56
N HIS A 12 -2.99 -4.02 -6.56
CA HIS A 12 -3.11 -4.88 -7.73
C HIS A 12 -1.77 -5.05 -8.47
N ASN A 13 -1.12 -3.93 -8.80
CA ASN A 13 0.15 -3.94 -9.51
C ASN A 13 1.25 -4.62 -8.70
N VAL A 14 1.34 -4.35 -7.40
CA VAL A 14 2.32 -5.00 -6.52
C VAL A 14 2.07 -6.50 -6.42
N LYS A 15 0.82 -6.95 -6.23
CA LYS A 15 0.49 -8.38 -6.19
C LYS A 15 0.88 -9.09 -7.48
N ALA A 16 0.64 -8.47 -8.64
CA ALA A 16 1.03 -9.00 -9.95
C ALA A 16 2.56 -9.16 -10.06
N VAL A 17 3.31 -8.10 -9.76
CA VAL A 17 4.78 -8.10 -9.81
C VAL A 17 5.38 -9.12 -8.85
N LEU A 18 4.89 -9.18 -7.61
CA LEU A 18 5.39 -10.14 -6.63
C LEU A 18 5.10 -11.58 -7.03
N ARG A 19 4.00 -11.86 -7.75
CA ARG A 19 3.70 -13.20 -8.28
C ARG A 19 4.69 -13.59 -9.37
N GLU A 20 5.04 -12.66 -10.27
CA GLU A 20 6.00 -12.90 -11.36
C GLU A 20 7.43 -13.08 -10.84
N THR A 21 7.89 -12.21 -9.93
CA THR A 21 9.25 -12.30 -9.37
C THR A 21 9.44 -13.50 -8.43
N SER A 22 8.39 -14.06 -7.85
CA SER A 22 8.51 -15.26 -6.98
C SER A 22 8.93 -16.52 -7.75
N THR A 23 8.80 -16.52 -9.07
CA THR A 23 9.16 -17.65 -9.96
C THR A 23 10.50 -17.48 -10.68
N MET A 24 11.08 -16.27 -10.66
CA MET A 24 12.31 -15.95 -11.37
C MET A 24 13.43 -15.65 -10.37
N GLY A 25 14.60 -16.27 -10.55
CA GLY A 25 15.81 -16.02 -9.75
C GLY A 25 16.42 -14.65 -10.04
N ASP A 26 15.61 -13.59 -9.95
CA ASP A 26 15.98 -12.24 -10.34
C ASP A 26 17.05 -11.68 -9.41
N SER A 27 18.04 -11.04 -10.03
CA SER A 27 19.10 -10.34 -9.32
C SER A 27 18.50 -9.19 -8.52
N GLN A 28 18.35 -9.40 -7.21
CA GLN A 28 17.89 -8.39 -6.23
C GLN A 28 18.95 -7.28 -6.00
N LYS A 29 19.78 -6.98 -7.00
CA LYS A 29 20.78 -5.93 -6.91
C LYS A 29 20.06 -4.59 -6.82
N LEU A 30 20.34 -3.87 -5.73
CA LEU A 30 19.89 -2.50 -5.57
C LEU A 30 20.43 -1.66 -6.73
N ASN A 31 19.52 -1.01 -7.44
CA ASN A 31 19.81 0.05 -8.40
C ASN A 31 19.40 1.42 -7.83
N ASP A 32 19.80 2.50 -8.50
CA ASP A 32 19.52 3.87 -8.05
C ASP A 32 18.00 4.15 -7.90
N ALA A 33 17.18 3.54 -8.75
CA ALA A 33 15.73 3.61 -8.67
C ALA A 33 15.20 2.94 -7.38
N SER A 34 15.70 1.75 -7.05
CA SER A 34 15.30 1.03 -5.83
C SER A 34 15.75 1.73 -4.55
N LEU A 35 16.92 2.38 -4.57
CA LEU A 35 17.42 3.22 -3.49
C LEU A 35 16.51 4.42 -3.25
N THR A 36 15.99 5.02 -4.33
CA THR A 36 15.04 6.13 -4.26
C THR A 36 13.75 5.71 -3.57
N VAL A 37 13.18 4.55 -3.94
CA VAL A 37 11.99 4.00 -3.26
C VAL A 37 12.29 3.70 -1.79
N GLN A 38 13.44 3.12 -1.48
CA GLN A 38 13.81 2.81 -0.11
C GLN A 38 13.94 4.08 0.75
N ALA A 39 14.54 5.13 0.21
CA ALA A 39 14.61 6.44 0.85
C ALA A 39 13.20 7.03 1.05
N ALA A 40 12.32 6.90 0.05
CA ALA A 40 10.92 7.34 0.15
C ALA A 40 10.16 6.58 1.25
N VAL A 41 10.35 5.25 1.40
CA VAL A 41 9.77 4.47 2.50
C VAL A 41 10.23 5.02 3.85
N MET A 42 11.53 5.28 4.02
CA MET A 42 12.06 5.82 5.28
C MET A 42 11.53 7.22 5.59
N ALA A 43 11.47 8.10 4.58
CA ALA A 43 10.93 9.44 4.73
C ALA A 43 9.43 9.41 5.10
N THR A 44 8.67 8.52 4.45
CA THR A 44 7.23 8.35 4.71
C THR A 44 6.99 7.85 6.14
N LYS A 45 7.77 6.88 6.62
CA LYS A 45 7.71 6.40 8.00
C LYS A 45 7.86 7.54 9.01
N ARG A 46 8.82 8.44 8.81
CA ARG A 46 9.02 9.61 9.70
C ARG A 46 7.88 10.61 9.62
N LYS A 47 7.36 10.88 8.42
CA LYS A 47 6.22 11.79 8.23
C LYS A 47 4.96 11.25 8.90
N VAL A 48 4.67 9.97 8.70
CA VAL A 48 3.51 9.31 9.33
C VAL A 48 3.69 9.29 10.85
N ASP A 49 4.86 8.94 11.37
CA ASP A 49 5.12 8.96 12.82
C ASP A 49 4.91 10.37 13.42
N ALA A 50 5.42 11.41 12.77
CA ALA A 50 5.21 12.79 13.20
C ALA A 50 3.73 13.20 13.15
N ALA A 51 3.03 12.87 12.07
CA ALA A 51 1.61 13.15 11.91
C ALA A 51 0.74 12.41 12.94
N LEU A 52 1.04 11.13 13.21
CA LEU A 52 0.29 10.37 14.22
C LEU A 52 0.59 10.81 15.66
N ARG A 53 1.77 11.38 15.91
CA ARG A 53 2.10 11.99 17.20
C ARG A 53 1.42 13.36 17.40
N ASP A 54 1.12 14.06 16.33
CA ASP A 54 0.45 15.36 16.36
C ASP A 54 -1.06 15.21 16.13
N ASP A 55 -1.83 15.08 17.21
CA ASP A 55 -3.29 14.94 17.17
C ASP A 55 -3.79 13.80 16.26
N PHE A 56 -2.97 12.74 16.16
CA PHE A 56 -3.21 11.59 15.31
C PHE A 56 -3.44 11.90 13.83
N ASP A 57 -2.96 13.01 13.24
CA ASP A 57 -3.28 13.49 11.88
C ASP A 57 -3.26 12.41 10.77
N THR A 58 -4.43 11.81 10.49
CA THR A 58 -4.60 10.79 9.45
C THR A 58 -4.66 11.37 8.05
N PRO A 59 -5.24 12.55 7.77
CA PRO A 59 -5.12 13.18 6.46
C PRO A 59 -3.65 13.31 6.02
N THR A 60 -2.80 13.91 6.85
CA THR A 60 -1.37 14.08 6.52
C THR A 60 -0.67 12.73 6.37
N SER A 61 -1.02 11.75 7.21
CA SER A 61 -0.50 10.39 7.10
C SER A 61 -0.91 9.72 5.78
N LEU A 62 -2.18 9.83 5.36
CA LEU A 62 -2.71 9.26 4.13
C LEU A 62 -2.10 9.93 2.88
N HIS A 63 -1.90 11.25 2.92
CA HIS A 63 -1.17 11.97 1.88
C HIS A 63 0.28 11.47 1.75
N ALA A 64 0.99 11.28 2.87
CA ALA A 64 2.34 10.73 2.85
C ALA A 64 2.38 9.30 2.29
N LEU A 65 1.39 8.46 2.61
CA LEU A 65 1.26 7.12 2.03
C LEU A 65 0.96 7.16 0.52
N ALA A 66 0.13 8.11 0.07
CA ALA A 66 -0.16 8.29 -1.35
C ALA A 66 1.09 8.75 -2.14
N ASP A 67 1.93 9.59 -1.55
CA ASP A 67 3.22 9.98 -2.14
C ASP A 67 4.15 8.77 -2.28
N LEU A 68 4.20 7.90 -1.26
CA LEU A 68 4.96 6.66 -1.32
C LEU A 68 4.48 5.72 -2.43
N VAL A 69 3.16 5.61 -2.61
CA VAL A 69 2.58 4.85 -3.72
C VAL A 69 3.07 5.39 -5.07
N ARG A 70 3.01 6.71 -5.28
CA ARG A 70 3.48 7.34 -6.53
C ARG A 70 4.97 7.08 -6.78
N SER A 71 5.80 7.23 -5.75
CA SER A 71 7.24 6.93 -5.86
C SER A 71 7.50 5.46 -6.20
N THR A 72 6.68 4.55 -5.68
CA THR A 72 6.82 3.12 -5.96
C THR A 72 6.32 2.77 -7.36
N ASN A 73 5.23 3.38 -7.82
CA ASN A 73 4.73 3.20 -9.18
C ASN A 73 5.74 3.65 -10.25
N LEU A 74 6.45 4.76 -10.01
CA LEU A 74 7.54 5.19 -10.90
C LEU A 74 8.64 4.12 -11.02
N HIS A 75 8.93 3.40 -9.93
CA HIS A 75 9.87 2.28 -9.94
C HIS A 75 9.30 1.03 -10.62
N LEU A 76 7.98 0.84 -10.58
CA LEU A 76 7.31 -0.22 -11.36
C LEU A 76 7.43 0.03 -12.88
N GLU A 77 7.46 1.29 -13.30
CA GLU A 77 7.60 1.68 -14.70
C GLU A 77 9.06 1.66 -15.20
N SER A 78 10.05 1.65 -14.30
CA SER A 78 11.47 1.78 -14.66
C SER A 78 12.11 0.52 -15.26
N GLY A 79 11.37 -0.59 -15.39
CA GLY A 79 11.80 -1.83 -16.05
C GLY A 79 12.84 -2.68 -15.31
N GLN A 80 13.56 -2.12 -14.34
CA GLN A 80 14.49 -2.83 -13.45
C GLN A 80 13.88 -3.00 -12.05
N LEU A 81 12.96 -3.95 -11.97
CA LEU A 81 12.16 -4.18 -10.77
C LEU A 81 12.99 -4.85 -9.68
N VAL A 82 12.87 -4.31 -8.46
CA VAL A 82 13.47 -4.89 -7.27
C VAL A 82 12.33 -5.23 -6.33
N SER A 83 11.90 -6.49 -6.35
CA SER A 83 10.70 -6.94 -5.63
C SER A 83 10.79 -6.70 -4.11
N LEU A 84 11.99 -6.68 -3.53
CA LEU A 84 12.20 -6.42 -2.10
C LEU A 84 11.75 -5.01 -1.69
N VAL A 85 12.11 -3.97 -2.45
CA VAL A 85 11.74 -2.58 -2.09
C VAL A 85 10.25 -2.34 -2.31
N ILE A 86 9.70 -2.92 -3.37
CA ILE A 86 8.26 -2.87 -3.68
C ILE A 86 7.46 -3.55 -2.57
N ARG A 87 7.88 -4.75 -2.14
CA ARG A 87 7.28 -5.48 -1.02
C ARG A 87 7.35 -4.67 0.27
N ASN A 88 8.50 -4.06 0.56
CA ASN A 88 8.68 -3.26 1.77
C ASN A 88 7.70 -2.06 1.82
N ALA A 89 7.55 -1.35 0.70
CA ALA A 89 6.59 -0.25 0.60
C ALA A 89 5.14 -0.74 0.83
N ALA A 90 4.76 -1.84 0.15
CA ALA A 90 3.41 -2.37 0.25
C ALA A 90 3.06 -2.93 1.63
N VAL A 91 4.00 -3.62 2.29
CA VAL A 91 3.85 -4.09 3.68
C VAL A 91 3.68 -2.91 4.63
N PHE A 92 4.46 -1.84 4.45
CA PHE A 92 4.33 -0.66 5.29
C PHE A 92 2.96 0.02 5.13
N ILE A 93 2.49 0.24 3.90
CA ILE A 93 1.15 0.82 3.66
C ILE A 93 0.06 -0.07 4.27
N THR A 94 0.16 -1.39 4.07
CA THR A 94 -0.78 -2.37 4.66
C THR A 94 -0.79 -2.28 6.19
N SER A 95 0.38 -2.15 6.82
CA SER A 95 0.47 -2.01 8.28
C SER A 95 -0.19 -0.73 8.79
N MET A 96 -0.10 0.37 8.04
CA MET A 96 -0.77 1.61 8.42
C MET A 96 -2.29 1.50 8.27
N PHE A 97 -2.77 0.80 7.25
CA PHE A 97 -4.20 0.51 7.13
C PHE A 97 -4.73 -0.38 8.26
N ARG A 98 -3.91 -1.28 8.82
CA ARG A 98 -4.25 -1.98 10.07
C ARG A 98 -4.32 -1.04 11.27
N VAL A 99 -3.35 -0.13 11.41
CA VAL A 99 -3.36 0.88 12.49
C VAL A 99 -4.61 1.76 12.39
N PHE A 100 -5.08 2.07 11.19
CA PHE A 100 -6.32 2.81 10.97
C PHE A 100 -7.59 1.95 11.08
N GLY A 101 -7.48 0.65 11.35
CA GLY A 101 -8.62 -0.26 11.50
C GLY A 101 -9.31 -0.66 10.19
N LEU A 102 -8.67 -0.42 9.04
CA LEU A 102 -9.21 -0.75 7.71
C LEU A 102 -9.00 -2.23 7.33
N ILE A 103 -8.04 -2.89 7.98
CA ILE A 103 -7.67 -4.27 7.69
C ILE A 103 -7.73 -5.07 9.00
N PRO A 104 -8.46 -6.21 9.04
CA PRO A 104 -8.51 -7.06 10.22
C PRO A 104 -7.14 -7.58 10.66
N ASP A 105 -6.96 -7.67 11.97
CA ASP A 105 -5.81 -8.30 12.60
C ASP A 105 -5.75 -9.79 12.21
N GLY A 106 -4.55 -10.26 11.84
CA GLY A 106 -4.33 -11.65 11.42
C GLY A 106 -4.31 -11.90 9.91
N SER A 107 -4.58 -10.87 9.08
CA SER A 107 -4.27 -10.95 7.65
C SER A 107 -2.75 -11.04 7.45
N THR A 108 -2.25 -12.07 6.75
CA THR A 108 -0.83 -12.16 6.36
C THR A 108 -0.60 -11.60 4.94
N GLU A 109 -1.69 -11.27 4.25
CA GLU A 109 -1.66 -10.78 2.87
C GLU A 109 -1.30 -9.29 2.78
N ILE A 110 -0.66 -8.94 1.66
CA ILE A 110 -0.33 -7.56 1.29
C ILE A 110 -1.57 -6.89 0.70
N GLY A 111 -1.86 -5.68 1.14
CA GLY A 111 -3.04 -4.93 0.75
C GLY A 111 -4.29 -5.43 1.46
N PHE A 112 -5.42 -5.28 0.80
CA PHE A 112 -6.70 -5.62 1.40
C PHE A 112 -7.03 -7.11 1.26
N PRO A 113 -7.56 -7.75 2.32
CA PRO A 113 -7.97 -9.14 2.26
C PRO A 113 -9.15 -9.27 1.30
N MET A 114 -9.01 -10.10 0.26
CA MET A 114 -10.17 -10.52 -0.52
C MET A 114 -11.04 -11.39 0.39
N SER A 115 -12.36 -11.12 0.44
CA SER A 115 -13.30 -11.92 1.21
C SER A 115 -13.08 -13.41 0.90
N ALA A 116 -12.66 -14.17 1.90
CA ALA A 116 -12.26 -15.57 1.79
C ALA A 116 -13.47 -16.52 1.66
N ASN A 117 -14.46 -16.15 0.84
CA ASN A 117 -15.62 -16.98 0.50
C ASN A 117 -15.61 -17.40 -0.99
N GLY A 118 -14.42 -17.54 -1.57
CA GLY A 118 -14.22 -18.11 -2.90
C GLY A 118 -12.91 -18.88 -2.94
N ALA A 119 -12.98 -20.20 -2.74
CA ALA A 119 -11.86 -21.09 -2.99
C ALA A 119 -11.48 -21.05 -4.48
N GLY A 120 -10.19 -20.88 -4.77
CA GLY A 120 -9.63 -21.24 -6.08
C GLY A 120 -8.97 -20.10 -6.84
N ALA A 121 -7.89 -20.48 -7.51
CA ALA A 121 -7.05 -19.67 -8.38
C ALA A 121 -7.82 -18.81 -9.39
N GLY A 122 -7.34 -17.57 -9.57
CA GLY A 122 -7.59 -16.76 -10.76
C GLY A 122 -8.88 -15.93 -10.74
N GLY A 123 -8.76 -14.65 -10.40
CA GLY A 123 -9.85 -13.68 -10.59
C GLY A 123 -9.64 -12.43 -9.75
N GLY A 124 -9.06 -11.37 -10.35
CA GLY A 124 -9.11 -10.03 -9.77
C GLY A 124 -10.53 -9.49 -9.88
N GLY A 125 -11.03 -8.83 -8.82
CA GLY A 125 -12.33 -8.16 -8.89
C GLY A 125 -12.90 -7.68 -7.55
N ASP A 126 -13.26 -8.59 -6.65
CA ASP A 126 -14.47 -8.29 -5.84
C ASP A 126 -14.22 -7.81 -4.39
N GLY A 127 -13.03 -8.04 -3.82
CA GLY A 127 -12.75 -7.66 -2.43
C GLY A 127 -12.45 -6.17 -2.22
N GLU A 128 -12.02 -5.48 -3.27
CA GLU A 128 -11.51 -4.11 -3.17
C GLU A 128 -12.62 -3.05 -3.35
N GLU A 129 -13.66 -3.37 -4.13
CA GLU A 129 -14.84 -2.51 -4.31
C GLU A 129 -15.65 -2.38 -3.01
N ALA A 130 -15.63 -3.40 -2.15
CA ALA A 130 -16.29 -3.40 -0.83
C ALA A 130 -15.63 -2.46 0.19
N LEU A 131 -14.39 -2.02 -0.04
CA LEU A 131 -13.63 -1.20 0.91
C LEU A 131 -13.69 0.29 0.61
N THR A 132 -14.15 0.63 -0.59
CA THR A 132 -14.55 1.97 -1.04
C THR A 132 -15.40 2.72 0.00
N PRO A 133 -16.55 2.20 0.48
CA PRO A 133 -17.34 2.91 1.48
C PRO A 133 -16.63 3.02 2.84
N VAL A 134 -15.78 2.06 3.20
CA VAL A 134 -15.10 2.03 4.51
C VAL A 134 -14.01 3.10 4.58
N LEU A 135 -13.21 3.24 3.51
CA LEU A 135 -12.18 4.28 3.44
C LEU A 135 -12.82 5.68 3.48
N ASN A 136 -13.93 5.86 2.75
CA ASN A 136 -14.67 7.12 2.75
C ASN A 136 -15.30 7.40 4.12
N ALA A 137 -15.93 6.41 4.76
CA ALA A 137 -16.48 6.55 6.10
C ALA A 137 -15.42 6.92 7.14
N LEU A 138 -14.18 6.42 7.01
CA LEU A 138 -13.08 6.78 7.92
C LEU A 138 -12.56 8.20 7.70
N MET A 139 -12.48 8.63 6.43
CA MET A 139 -12.16 10.01 6.08
C MET A 139 -13.25 10.99 6.58
N ASP A 140 -14.52 10.64 6.40
CA ASP A 140 -15.67 11.46 6.78
C ASP A 140 -15.92 11.48 8.30
N PHE A 141 -15.85 10.32 8.96
CA PHE A 141 -15.99 10.22 10.42
C PHE A 141 -15.00 11.12 11.13
N ARG A 142 -13.73 11.10 10.71
CA ARG A 142 -12.74 11.97 11.33
C ARG A 142 -12.94 13.45 10.98
N ALA A 143 -13.32 13.77 9.75
CA ALA A 143 -13.66 15.14 9.39
C ALA A 143 -14.78 15.72 10.29
N SER A 144 -15.68 14.86 10.78
CA SER A 144 -16.75 15.23 11.71
C SER A 144 -16.36 15.32 13.20
N VAL A 145 -15.19 14.79 13.58
CA VAL A 145 -14.67 14.80 14.97
C VAL A 145 -13.76 16.02 15.24
N ARG A 146 -13.45 16.80 14.21
CA ARG A 146 -12.89 18.16 14.34
C ARG A 146 -14.00 19.19 14.48
#